data_AF-A0A8J7K3U6-F1
#
_entry.id   AF-A0A8J7K3U6-F1
#
_cell.length_a   1.000
_cell.length_b   1.000
_cell.length_c   1.000
_cell.angle_alpha   90.00
_cell.angle_beta   90.00
_cell.angle_gamma   90.00
#
_symmetry.space_group_name_H-M   'P 1'
#
loop_
_entity.id
_entity.type
_entity.pdbx_description
1 polymer ?
#
loop_
_entity_poly.entity_id
_entity_poly.type
_entity_poly.pdbx_seq_one_letter_code
_entity_poly.pdbx_strand_id
1 'polypeptide(L)'
;MNNLDFTTITIIVIALVCILIISLYFLMKKSSQTEQNNTIQNTTPEASLEVENDIHPIEETEKPSLEIIIDKKIEKPENNIQLDEKQDDIANEEISQSKLGINISSKTEKVLLKKLENFEKNKGFLKKDVNLNNLAKQFDTNTKYLSEIIKSYKKKNFNQYLNELRINHLLNELENNEKVLNTKVSYLASDMGFSSHSSFSTLFTQYVGKSPSEYIKKLKEAKNTAELMK
;
A
#
# COMPACT_ATOMS: atom_id res chain seq x y z
N MET A 1 -47.00 26.83 23.15
CA MET A 1 -46.27 25.55 23.10
C MET A 1 -45.84 25.32 21.67
N ASN A 2 -44.57 25.57 21.37
CA ASN A 2 -44.03 25.43 20.02
C ASN A 2 -43.70 23.94 19.81
N ASN A 3 -44.66 23.18 19.29
CA ASN A 3 -44.40 21.82 18.85
C ASN A 3 -43.59 21.92 17.55
N LEU A 4 -42.29 21.64 17.62
CA LEU A 4 -41.45 21.50 16.43
C LEU A 4 -42.01 20.36 15.58
N ASP A 5 -42.18 20.61 14.28
CA ASP A 5 -42.64 19.60 13.33
C ASP A 5 -41.61 18.46 13.23
N PHE A 6 -42.11 17.24 13.00
CA PHE A 6 -41.33 16.02 12.82
C PHE A 6 -40.25 16.17 11.73
N THR A 7 -40.54 16.94 10.68
CA THR A 7 -39.58 17.28 9.62
C THR A 7 -38.38 18.04 10.17
N THR A 8 -38.61 18.99 11.06
CA THR A 8 -37.58 19.82 11.69
C THR A 8 -36.72 18.97 12.62
N ILE A 9 -37.34 18.08 13.39
CA ILE A 9 -36.62 17.13 14.27
C ILE A 9 -35.71 16.23 13.43
N THR A 10 -36.20 15.71 12.30
CA THR A 10 -35.43 14.82 11.42
C THR A 10 -34.20 15.53 10.85
N ILE A 11 -34.35 16.78 10.40
CA ILE A 11 -33.23 17.59 9.88
C ILE A 11 -32.17 17.84 10.97
N ILE A 12 -32.60 18.15 12.20
CA ILE A 12 -31.68 18.38 13.32
C ILE A 12 -30.89 17.11 13.64
N VAL A 13 -31.54 15.94 13.65
CA VAL A 13 -30.87 14.65 13.91
C VAL A 13 -29.82 14.37 12.82
N ILE A 14 -30.16 14.56 11.55
CA ILE A 14 -29.20 14.38 10.44
C ILE A 14 -28.01 15.35 10.59
N ALA A 15 -28.27 16.62 10.89
CA ALA A 15 -27.21 17.61 11.10
C ALA A 15 -26.27 17.22 12.26
N LEU A 16 -26.81 16.72 13.38
CA LEU A 16 -26.01 16.25 14.51
C LEU A 16 -25.16 15.02 14.15
N VAL A 17 -25.71 14.07 13.38
CA VAL A 17 -24.95 12.91 12.88
C VAL A 17 -23.82 13.36 11.96
N CYS A 18 -24.07 14.30 11.04
CA CYS A 18 -23.02 14.85 10.18
C CYS A 18 -21.92 15.55 10.98
N ILE A 19 -22.27 16.35 11.99
CA ILE A 19 -21.30 17.02 12.87
C ILE A 19 -20.46 15.99 13.63
N LEU A 20 -21.06 14.91 14.13
CA LEU A 20 -20.32 13.83 14.80
C LEU A 20 -19.35 13.13 13.85
N ILE A 21 -19.77 12.84 12.62
CA ILE A 21 -18.89 12.23 11.59
C ILE A 21 -17.72 13.17 11.26
N ILE A 22 -17.98 14.46 11.06
CA ILE A 22 -16.94 15.46 10.77
C ILE A 22 -15.97 15.61 11.95
N SER A 23 -16.49 15.63 13.18
CA SER A 23 -15.68 15.69 14.41
C SER A 23 -14.79 14.46 14.54
N LEU A 24 -15.33 13.25 14.32
CA LEU A 24 -14.56 12.00 14.33
C LEU A 24 -13.47 11.99 13.26
N TYR A 25 -13.78 12.42 12.04
CA TYR A 25 -12.77 12.58 10.97
C TYR A 25 -11.63 13.51 11.42
N PHE A 26 -11.95 14.63 12.06
CA PHE A 26 -10.95 15.59 12.55
C PHE A 26 -10.11 15.03 13.71
N LEU A 27 -10.73 14.28 14.63
CA LEU A 27 -10.03 13.59 15.71
C LEU A 27 -9.07 12.52 15.17
N MET A 28 -9.48 11.77 14.15
CA MET A 28 -8.61 10.81 13.46
C MET A 28 -7.42 11.51 12.78
N LYS A 29 -7.60 12.72 12.23
CA LYS A 29 -6.53 13.49 11.59
C LYS A 29 -5.53 14.09 12.60
N LYS A 30 -6.00 14.54 13.77
CA LYS A 30 -5.16 15.20 14.79
C LYS A 30 -4.15 14.27 15.48
N SER A 31 -4.46 12.97 15.58
CA SER A 31 -3.59 12.00 16.27
C SER A 31 -2.23 11.76 15.57
N SER A 32 -2.10 12.10 14.28
CA SER A 32 -0.93 11.73 13.47
C SER A 32 0.21 12.76 13.46
N GLN A 33 0.08 13.92 14.15
CA GLN A 33 1.05 15.02 14.05
C GLN A 33 1.99 15.20 15.27
N THR A 34 1.89 14.40 16.33
CA THR A 34 2.62 14.69 17.59
C THR A 34 4.04 14.10 17.66
N GLU A 35 4.52 13.31 16.70
CA GLU A 35 5.72 12.47 16.91
C GLU A 35 7.04 12.91 16.24
N GLN A 36 7.16 14.11 15.65
CA GLN A 36 8.41 14.50 14.95
C GLN A 36 9.27 15.60 15.59
N ASN A 37 8.91 16.17 16.75
CA ASN A 37 9.74 17.19 17.39
C ASN A 37 10.24 16.70 18.74
N ASN A 38 11.36 15.97 18.75
CA ASN A 38 12.38 15.95 19.81
C ASN A 38 13.41 14.83 19.53
N THR A 39 14.62 15.19 19.06
CA THR A 39 15.94 14.59 19.39
C THR A 39 16.98 15.08 18.37
N ILE A 40 17.68 16.18 18.65
CA ILE A 40 19.10 16.36 18.29
C ILE A 40 19.73 17.26 19.36
N GLN A 41 20.38 16.66 20.36
CA GLN A 41 21.46 17.31 21.12
C GLN A 41 22.45 16.24 21.63
N ASN A 42 23.74 16.51 21.38
CA ASN A 42 24.95 16.00 22.05
C ASN A 42 25.42 14.60 21.55
N THR A 43 26.68 14.26 21.25
CA THR A 43 28.07 14.66 21.60
C THR A 43 28.99 14.06 20.49
N THR A 44 30.24 14.43 20.17
CA THR A 44 31.52 14.42 20.93
C THR A 44 32.67 14.87 19.96
N PRO A 45 33.98 14.95 20.31
CA PRO A 45 34.82 16.13 20.11
C PRO A 45 36.00 15.94 19.13
N GLU A 46 36.75 17.03 18.95
CA GLU A 46 38.06 17.15 18.31
C GLU A 46 39.06 16.04 18.67
N ALA A 47 39.80 15.57 17.65
CA ALA A 47 41.21 15.19 17.78
C ALA A 47 41.87 15.24 16.40
N SER A 48 42.67 16.29 16.21
CA SER A 48 43.67 16.46 15.16
C SER A 48 44.89 15.59 15.44
N LEU A 49 45.39 14.86 14.44
CA LEU A 49 46.81 14.53 14.29
C LEU A 49 47.12 14.38 12.79
N GLU A 50 47.99 15.26 12.32
CA GLU A 50 48.68 15.22 11.03
C GLU A 50 49.79 14.16 11.08
N VAL A 51 49.94 13.35 10.03
CA VAL A 51 51.26 12.93 9.51
C VAL A 51 51.15 12.81 7.99
N GLU A 52 52.09 13.49 7.35
CA GLU A 52 52.25 13.76 5.93
C GLU A 52 53.17 12.72 5.26
N ASN A 53 53.15 12.72 3.92
CA ASN A 53 54.18 12.25 2.97
C ASN A 53 54.23 10.74 2.64
N ASP A 54 53.81 10.37 1.43
CA ASP A 54 54.76 10.39 0.30
C ASP A 54 54.06 10.24 -1.07
N ILE A 55 54.62 10.98 -2.03
CA ILE A 55 54.19 11.24 -3.41
C ILE A 55 54.92 10.23 -4.34
N HIS A 56 54.26 9.61 -5.34
CA HIS A 56 54.34 9.85 -6.81
C HIS A 56 54.35 8.44 -7.53
N PRO A 57 54.17 8.29 -8.87
CA PRO A 57 53.00 8.65 -9.70
C PRO A 57 52.73 7.72 -10.93
N ILE A 58 51.76 8.16 -11.77
CA ILE A 58 51.52 7.75 -13.18
C ILE A 58 50.87 6.34 -13.26
N GLU A 59 49.71 6.13 -13.91
CA GLU A 59 49.53 6.27 -15.35
C GLU A 59 48.04 6.27 -15.74
N GLU A 60 47.75 7.09 -16.75
CA GLU A 60 46.52 7.27 -17.49
C GLU A 60 46.42 6.18 -18.57
N THR A 61 45.33 5.39 -18.63
CA THR A 61 44.94 4.71 -19.89
C THR A 61 43.44 4.44 -19.97
N GLU A 62 42.80 5.19 -20.87
CA GLU A 62 41.95 4.73 -21.97
C GLU A 62 40.94 3.58 -21.77
N LYS A 63 39.67 3.94 -22.00
CA LYS A 63 38.66 3.08 -22.64
C LYS A 63 38.98 3.02 -24.14
N PRO A 64 38.84 1.86 -24.84
CA PRO A 64 37.59 1.65 -25.56
C PRO A 64 37.13 0.17 -25.70
N SER A 65 35.87 0.08 -26.16
CA SER A 65 35.02 -1.02 -26.60
C SER A 65 35.66 -2.18 -27.39
N LEU A 66 35.08 -3.38 -27.23
CA LEU A 66 34.66 -4.25 -28.34
C LEU A 66 33.56 -5.24 -27.92
N GLU A 67 32.60 -5.39 -28.82
CA GLU A 67 31.47 -6.33 -28.84
C GLU A 67 31.91 -7.79 -28.71
N ILE A 68 31.03 -8.67 -28.22
CA ILE A 68 30.77 -9.99 -28.82
C ILE A 68 29.36 -10.49 -28.44
N ILE A 69 28.52 -10.48 -29.47
CA ILE A 69 27.66 -11.58 -29.97
C ILE A 69 26.57 -12.16 -29.05
N ILE A 70 25.35 -11.82 -29.48
CA ILE A 70 24.07 -12.48 -29.29
C ILE A 70 24.16 -13.96 -29.73
N ASP A 71 23.79 -14.91 -28.87
CA ASP A 71 22.74 -15.88 -29.21
C ASP A 71 22.38 -16.83 -28.06
N LYS A 72 21.07 -17.08 -28.00
CA LYS A 72 20.40 -18.32 -27.58
C LYS A 72 19.73 -18.41 -26.20
N LYS A 73 18.39 -18.48 -26.33
CA LYS A 73 17.37 -19.19 -25.53
C LYS A 73 16.73 -18.45 -24.35
N ILE A 74 15.73 -17.65 -24.71
CA ILE A 74 14.60 -17.30 -23.86
C ILE A 74 13.75 -18.58 -23.68
N GLU A 75 13.74 -19.11 -22.46
CA GLU A 75 12.72 -20.05 -22.00
C GLU A 75 11.62 -19.24 -21.30
N LYS A 76 10.42 -19.25 -21.88
CA LYS A 76 9.21 -18.68 -21.27
C LYS A 76 8.77 -19.61 -20.14
N PRO A 77 8.52 -19.13 -18.91
CA PRO A 77 7.66 -19.86 -18.01
C PRO A 77 6.20 -19.59 -18.40
N GLU A 78 5.63 -20.55 -19.14
CA GLU A 78 4.19 -20.73 -19.27
C GLU A 78 3.62 -21.05 -17.89
N ASN A 79 2.92 -20.09 -17.28
CA ASN A 79 1.98 -20.39 -16.20
C ASN A 79 0.57 -20.13 -16.72
N ASN A 80 -0.06 -21.24 -17.10
CA ASN A 80 -1.47 -21.35 -17.42
C ASN A 80 -2.30 -20.88 -16.22
N ILE A 81 -2.92 -19.71 -16.34
CA ILE A 81 -4.02 -19.30 -15.48
C ILE A 81 -5.29 -19.83 -16.14
N GLN A 82 -5.74 -20.98 -15.66
CA GLN A 82 -7.04 -21.54 -15.99
C GLN A 82 -8.09 -20.76 -15.18
N LEU A 83 -8.83 -19.90 -15.89
CA LEU A 83 -10.07 -19.29 -15.41
C LEU A 83 -11.14 -20.38 -15.44
N ASP A 84 -11.48 -20.90 -14.27
CA ASP A 84 -12.67 -21.74 -14.11
C ASP A 84 -13.77 -20.84 -13.52
N GLU A 85 -14.62 -20.33 -14.42
CA GLU A 85 -15.87 -19.69 -14.07
C GLU A 85 -16.86 -20.78 -13.64
N LYS A 86 -17.27 -20.75 -12.37
CA LYS A 86 -18.58 -21.27 -11.98
C LYS A 86 -19.36 -20.18 -11.25
N GLN A 87 -20.34 -19.68 -11.98
CA GLN A 87 -21.54 -19.03 -11.48
C GLN A 87 -22.35 -20.04 -10.67
N ASP A 88 -22.80 -19.66 -9.48
CA ASP A 88 -24.00 -20.22 -8.86
C ASP A 88 -24.74 -19.08 -8.13
N ASP A 89 -26.04 -19.09 -8.32
CA ASP A 89 -27.01 -18.04 -8.01
C ASP A 89 -27.33 -17.86 -6.51
N ILE A 90 -28.03 -16.76 -6.26
CA ILE A 90 -28.49 -16.19 -4.99
C ILE A 90 -29.49 -17.11 -4.24
N ALA A 91 -29.22 -17.42 -2.96
CA ALA A 91 -30.19 -17.39 -1.85
C ALA A 91 -29.51 -17.63 -0.48
N ASN A 92 -30.07 -17.00 0.55
CA ASN A 92 -29.62 -16.93 1.94
C ASN A 92 -29.09 -18.24 2.54
N GLU A 93 -27.93 -18.17 3.20
CA GLU A 93 -27.61 -19.07 4.30
C GLU A 93 -26.68 -18.40 5.31
N GLU A 94 -26.97 -18.69 6.56
CA GLU A 94 -26.32 -18.22 7.76
C GLU A 94 -24.81 -18.45 7.74
N ILE A 95 -24.11 -17.68 8.58
CA ILE A 95 -22.67 -17.72 8.81
C ILE A 95 -22.26 -19.14 9.24
N SER A 96 -22.00 -20.00 8.26
CA SER A 96 -21.48 -21.33 8.48
C SER A 96 -19.96 -21.30 8.42
N GLN A 97 -19.39 -21.64 9.57
CA GLN A 97 -17.98 -21.83 9.81
C GLN A 97 -17.36 -22.80 8.78
N SER A 98 -16.13 -22.48 8.40
CA SER A 98 -15.13 -23.40 7.83
C SER A 98 -15.43 -24.07 6.49
N LYS A 99 -14.89 -23.50 5.40
CA LYS A 99 -14.54 -24.29 4.20
C LYS A 99 -13.08 -24.77 4.21
N LEU A 100 -12.36 -24.59 5.33
CA LEU A 100 -11.14 -25.32 5.71
C LEU A 100 -11.13 -25.44 7.24
N GLY A 101 -11.22 -26.66 7.77
CA GLY A 101 -11.41 -26.99 9.20
C GLY A 101 -10.23 -26.63 10.10
N ILE A 102 -10.00 -25.34 10.32
CA ILE A 102 -8.94 -24.83 11.18
C ILE A 102 -9.59 -24.14 12.37
N ASN A 103 -9.51 -24.78 13.53
CA ASN A 103 -9.93 -24.17 14.79
C ASN A 103 -8.84 -23.19 15.26
N ILE A 104 -9.12 -21.89 15.14
CA ILE A 104 -8.27 -20.82 15.66
C ILE A 104 -8.91 -20.34 16.96
N SER A 105 -8.13 -20.31 18.06
CA SER A 105 -8.65 -19.78 19.33
C SER A 105 -9.03 -18.30 19.19
N SER A 106 -10.10 -17.88 19.84
CA SER A 106 -10.53 -16.46 19.84
C SER A 106 -9.43 -15.51 20.31
N LYS A 107 -8.55 -15.95 21.22
CA LYS A 107 -7.39 -15.17 21.66
C LYS A 107 -6.38 -14.97 20.52
N THR A 108 -5.99 -16.05 19.83
CA THR A 108 -5.06 -16.00 18.69
C THR A 108 -5.61 -15.13 17.57
N GLU A 109 -6.88 -15.31 17.26
CA GLU A 109 -7.60 -14.54 16.24
C GLU A 109 -7.53 -13.03 16.52
N LYS A 110 -7.92 -12.60 17.73
CA LYS A 110 -7.85 -11.18 18.16
C LYS A 110 -6.43 -10.62 18.07
N VAL A 111 -5.42 -11.40 18.45
CA VAL A 111 -4.01 -10.98 18.35
C VAL A 111 -3.60 -10.77 16.89
N LEU A 112 -3.95 -11.70 15.99
CA LEU A 112 -3.59 -11.59 14.58
C LEU A 112 -4.32 -10.44 13.88
N LEU A 113 -5.59 -10.19 14.23
CA LEU A 113 -6.34 -9.04 13.73
C LEU A 113 -5.68 -7.72 14.14
N LYS A 114 -5.31 -7.58 15.42
CA LYS A 114 -4.59 -6.39 15.90
C LYS A 114 -3.23 -6.21 15.21
N LYS A 115 -2.49 -7.30 14.95
CA LYS A 115 -1.24 -7.24 14.19
C LYS A 115 -1.46 -6.79 12.73
N LEU A 116 -2.53 -7.26 12.07
CA LEU A 116 -2.92 -6.80 10.73
C LEU A 116 -3.29 -5.31 10.71
N GLU A 117 -4.09 -4.85 11.68
CA GLU A 117 -4.44 -3.43 11.81
C GLU A 117 -3.20 -2.55 11.96
N ASN A 118 -2.26 -2.95 12.81
CA ASN A 118 -1.00 -2.24 12.97
C ASN A 118 -0.15 -2.25 11.68
N PHE A 119 -0.12 -3.38 10.97
CA PHE A 119 0.57 -3.50 9.69
C PHE A 119 -0.02 -2.56 8.63
N GLU A 120 -1.34 -2.45 8.55
CA GLU A 120 -2.03 -1.51 7.66
C GLU A 120 -1.75 -0.05 8.05
N LYS A 121 -1.94 0.28 9.34
CA LYS A 121 -1.73 1.63 9.87
C LYS A 121 -0.31 2.15 9.62
N ASN A 122 0.68 1.28 9.80
CA ASN A 122 2.09 1.63 9.63
C ASN A 122 2.56 1.51 8.17
N LYS A 123 1.63 1.33 7.21
CA LYS A 123 1.94 1.14 5.78
C LYS A 123 2.97 0.03 5.52
N GLY A 124 2.97 -1.02 6.35
CA GLY A 124 3.90 -2.14 6.25
C GLY A 124 3.85 -2.83 4.88
N PHE A 125 2.71 -2.75 4.21
CA PHE A 125 2.48 -3.29 2.87
C PHE A 125 3.34 -2.64 1.77
N LEU A 126 3.92 -1.46 1.99
CA LEU A 126 4.80 -0.81 0.99
C LEU A 126 6.21 -1.41 0.94
N LYS A 127 6.58 -2.25 1.90
CA LYS A 127 7.87 -2.95 1.89
C LYS A 127 7.89 -4.01 0.77
N LYS A 128 9.00 -4.06 0.02
CA LYS A 128 9.16 -4.93 -1.17
C LYS A 128 9.20 -6.42 -0.85
N ASP A 129 9.65 -6.79 0.34
CA ASP A 129 9.90 -8.16 0.79
C ASP A 129 8.69 -8.79 1.53
N VAL A 130 7.55 -8.11 1.50
CA VAL A 130 6.31 -8.59 2.13
C VAL A 130 5.72 -9.71 1.30
N ASN A 131 5.72 -10.90 1.90
CA ASN A 131 5.01 -12.08 1.44
C ASN A 131 4.40 -12.80 2.65
N LEU A 132 3.50 -13.75 2.40
CA LEU A 132 2.77 -14.46 3.47
C LEU A 132 3.71 -15.13 4.47
N ASN A 133 4.82 -15.72 4.01
CA ASN A 133 5.78 -16.40 4.86
C ASN A 133 6.47 -15.42 5.81
N ASN A 134 6.98 -14.30 5.28
CA ASN A 134 7.69 -13.30 6.05
C ASN A 134 6.76 -12.58 7.03
N LEU A 135 5.53 -12.27 6.61
CA LEU A 135 4.57 -11.61 7.51
C LEU A 135 4.09 -12.56 8.63
N ALA A 136 3.86 -13.84 8.32
CA ALA A 136 3.52 -14.83 9.33
C ALA A 136 4.62 -14.96 10.39
N LYS A 137 5.89 -14.99 9.97
CA LYS A 137 7.05 -14.97 10.88
C LYS A 137 7.08 -13.71 11.75
N GLN A 138 6.91 -12.53 11.16
CA GLN A 138 6.84 -11.26 11.91
C GLN A 138 5.66 -11.22 12.90
N PHE A 139 4.60 -11.97 12.61
CA PHE A 139 3.42 -12.06 13.46
C PHE A 139 3.47 -13.23 14.45
N ASP A 140 4.60 -13.93 14.55
CA ASP A 140 4.78 -15.09 15.43
C ASP A 140 3.70 -16.16 15.21
N THR A 141 3.37 -16.42 13.94
CA THR A 141 2.35 -17.40 13.54
C THR A 141 2.79 -18.20 12.31
N ASN A 142 1.96 -19.16 11.90
CA ASN A 142 2.17 -19.88 10.66
C ASN A 142 1.32 -19.28 9.52
N THR A 143 1.72 -19.61 8.29
CA THR A 143 1.09 -19.12 7.05
C THR A 143 -0.37 -19.55 6.94
N LYS A 144 -0.70 -20.75 7.44
CA LYS A 144 -2.06 -21.31 7.44
C LYS A 144 -3.00 -20.43 8.25
N TYR A 145 -2.66 -20.10 9.50
CA TYR A 145 -3.45 -19.21 10.35
C TYR A 145 -3.57 -17.80 9.77
N LEU A 146 -2.46 -17.20 9.32
CA LEU A 146 -2.52 -15.86 8.77
C LEU A 146 -3.39 -15.81 7.49
N SER A 147 -3.25 -16.80 6.61
CA SER A 147 -4.06 -16.91 5.40
C SER A 147 -5.55 -17.07 5.73
N GLU A 148 -5.91 -17.92 6.70
CA GLU A 148 -7.30 -18.09 7.10
C GLU A 148 -7.90 -16.82 7.73
N ILE A 149 -7.14 -16.10 8.56
CA ILE A 149 -7.58 -14.82 9.12
C ILE A 149 -7.84 -13.81 8.00
N ILE A 150 -6.91 -13.65 7.06
CA ILE A 150 -7.08 -12.72 5.94
C ILE A 150 -8.27 -13.13 5.07
N LYS A 151 -8.40 -14.42 4.75
CA LYS A 151 -9.54 -14.93 3.98
C LYS A 151 -10.87 -14.69 4.69
N SER A 152 -10.94 -14.94 6.00
CA SER A 152 -12.17 -14.83 6.78
C SER A 152 -12.61 -13.38 6.97
N TYR A 153 -11.66 -12.48 7.26
CA TYR A 153 -11.96 -11.10 7.66
C TYR A 153 -11.82 -10.08 6.53
N LYS A 154 -10.93 -10.31 5.57
CA LYS A 154 -10.72 -9.42 4.41
C LYS A 154 -11.36 -9.96 3.13
N LYS A 155 -11.91 -11.19 3.17
CA LYS A 155 -12.57 -11.90 2.05
C LYS A 155 -11.68 -12.02 0.81
N LYS A 156 -10.37 -12.12 1.02
CA LYS A 156 -9.33 -12.10 -0.02
C LYS A 156 -8.26 -13.13 0.30
N ASN A 157 -7.57 -13.63 -0.72
CA ASN A 157 -6.29 -14.29 -0.47
C ASN A 157 -5.21 -13.24 -0.12
N PHE A 158 -4.06 -13.68 0.40
CA PHE A 158 -2.99 -12.79 0.85
C PHE A 158 -2.53 -11.81 -0.24
N ASN A 159 -2.34 -12.29 -1.48
CA ASN A 159 -1.83 -11.46 -2.57
C ASN A 159 -2.86 -10.39 -2.99
N GLN A 160 -4.14 -10.77 -3.09
CA GLN A 160 -5.23 -9.83 -3.35
C GLN A 160 -5.30 -8.74 -2.27
N TYR A 161 -5.24 -9.15 -1.00
CA TYR A 161 -5.23 -8.24 0.14
C TYR A 161 -4.05 -7.26 0.07
N LEU A 162 -2.84 -7.76 -0.14
CA LEU A 162 -1.63 -6.93 -0.20
C LEU A 162 -1.67 -5.95 -1.38
N ASN A 163 -2.04 -6.43 -2.56
CA ASN A 163 -2.07 -5.63 -3.77
C ASN A 163 -3.13 -4.53 -3.69
N GLU A 164 -4.30 -4.84 -3.15
CA GLU A 164 -5.34 -3.84 -2.96
C GLU A 164 -4.93 -2.72 -2.00
N LEU A 165 -4.28 -3.05 -0.88
CA LEU A 165 -3.73 -2.03 0.01
C LEU A 165 -2.76 -1.09 -0.72
N ARG A 166 -1.86 -1.66 -1.53
CA ARG A 166 -0.88 -0.88 -2.32
C ARG A 166 -1.54 0.01 -3.36
N ILE A 167 -2.50 -0.52 -4.12
CA ILE A 167 -3.21 0.24 -5.16
C ILE A 167 -4.05 1.36 -4.53
N ASN A 168 -4.83 1.05 -3.49
CA ASN A 168 -5.65 2.06 -2.81
C ASN A 168 -4.77 3.16 -2.17
N HIS A 169 -3.61 2.80 -1.63
CA HIS A 169 -2.66 3.79 -1.13
C HIS A 169 -2.16 4.71 -2.25
N LEU A 170 -1.77 4.15 -3.40
CA LEU A 170 -1.32 4.95 -4.54
C LEU A 170 -2.41 5.90 -5.04
N LEU A 171 -3.64 5.43 -5.17
CA LEU A 171 -4.77 6.27 -5.62
C LEU A 171 -4.96 7.47 -4.68
N ASN A 172 -4.93 7.23 -3.37
CA ASN A 172 -4.99 8.31 -2.39
C ASN A 172 -3.81 9.29 -2.51
N GLU A 173 -2.58 8.80 -2.71
CA GLU A 173 -1.42 9.69 -2.90
C GLU A 173 -1.51 10.48 -4.21
N LEU A 174 -1.99 9.89 -5.31
CA LEU A 174 -2.17 10.60 -6.58
C LEU A 174 -3.17 11.77 -6.46
N GLU A 175 -4.21 11.60 -5.66
CA GLU A 175 -5.22 12.64 -5.41
C GLU A 175 -4.70 13.74 -4.48
N ASN A 176 -3.90 13.39 -3.46
CA ASN A 176 -3.59 14.31 -2.36
C ASN A 176 -2.14 14.83 -2.35
N ASN A 177 -1.24 14.25 -3.15
CA ASN A 177 0.18 14.54 -3.14
C ASN A 177 0.68 14.89 -4.54
N GLU A 178 0.91 16.18 -4.77
CA GLU A 178 1.36 16.70 -6.06
C GLU A 178 2.71 16.12 -6.50
N LYS A 179 3.61 15.86 -5.55
CA LYS A 179 4.90 15.22 -5.85
C LYS A 179 4.69 13.81 -6.44
N VAL A 180 3.78 13.03 -5.86
CA VAL A 180 3.48 11.68 -6.35
C VAL A 180 2.80 11.75 -7.71
N LEU A 181 1.84 12.66 -7.90
CA LEU A 181 1.19 12.88 -9.19
C LEU A 181 2.18 13.23 -10.31
N ASN A 182 3.27 13.94 -9.98
CA ASN A 182 4.32 14.33 -10.92
C ASN A 182 5.50 13.35 -11.02
N THR A 183 5.47 12.24 -10.29
CA THR A 183 6.50 11.20 -10.35
C THR A 183 6.34 10.30 -11.59
N LYS A 184 7.45 9.83 -12.17
CA LYS A 184 7.39 8.88 -13.29
C LYS A 184 6.81 7.55 -12.84
N VAL A 185 5.95 6.96 -13.67
CA VAL A 185 5.26 5.68 -13.41
C VAL A 185 6.21 4.56 -12.98
N SER A 186 7.42 4.51 -13.55
CA SER A 186 8.45 3.53 -13.19
C SER A 186 8.88 3.58 -11.72
N TYR A 187 8.90 4.77 -11.12
CA TYR A 187 9.26 4.94 -9.70
C TYR A 187 8.09 4.59 -8.78
N LEU A 188 6.85 4.91 -9.20
CA LEU A 188 5.64 4.59 -8.42
C LEU A 188 5.54 3.09 -8.10
N ALA A 189 5.87 2.22 -9.05
CA ALA A 189 5.87 0.78 -8.81
C ALA A 189 6.79 0.39 -7.64
N SER A 190 8.01 0.93 -7.62
CA SER A 190 9.00 0.68 -6.57
C SER A 190 8.54 1.21 -5.22
N ASP A 191 8.03 2.44 -5.18
CA ASP A 191 7.60 3.10 -3.95
C ASP A 191 6.36 2.43 -3.33
N MET A 192 5.52 1.83 -4.18
CA MET A 192 4.36 1.05 -3.75
C MET A 192 4.69 -0.39 -3.37
N GLY A 193 5.97 -0.78 -3.38
CA GLY A 193 6.42 -2.10 -2.93
C GLY A 193 6.25 -3.22 -3.96
N PHE A 194 6.00 -2.91 -5.24
CA PHE A 194 5.96 -3.92 -6.30
C PHE A 194 7.39 -4.35 -6.69
N SER A 195 7.54 -5.64 -6.98
CA SER A 195 8.80 -6.24 -7.41
C SER A 195 9.16 -5.91 -8.86
N SER A 196 8.17 -5.57 -9.69
CA SER A 196 8.37 -5.20 -11.09
C SER A 196 7.32 -4.21 -11.59
N HIS A 197 7.73 -3.40 -12.58
CA HIS A 197 6.84 -2.47 -13.27
C HIS A 197 5.68 -3.18 -13.98
N SER A 198 5.92 -4.36 -14.56
CA SER A 198 4.91 -5.13 -15.27
C SER A 198 3.81 -5.62 -14.31
N SER A 199 4.18 -6.19 -13.16
CA SER A 199 3.21 -6.63 -12.16
C SER A 199 2.37 -5.46 -11.64
N PHE A 200 3.01 -4.32 -11.36
CA PHE A 200 2.31 -3.09 -10.98
C PHE A 200 1.30 -2.65 -12.05
N SER A 201 1.73 -2.56 -13.32
CA SER A 201 0.88 -2.05 -14.40
C SER A 201 -0.34 -2.93 -14.63
N THR A 202 -0.16 -4.26 -14.63
CA THR A 202 -1.26 -5.22 -14.77
C THR A 202 -2.25 -5.13 -13.61
N LEU A 203 -1.75 -5.14 -12.37
CA LEU A 203 -2.62 -5.08 -11.19
C LEU A 203 -3.33 -3.73 -11.09
N PHE A 204 -2.64 -2.62 -11.31
CA PHE A 204 -3.27 -1.31 -11.33
C PHE A 204 -4.41 -1.26 -12.35
N THR A 205 -4.16 -1.74 -13.58
CA THR A 205 -5.19 -1.77 -14.63
C THR A 205 -6.36 -2.66 -14.25
N GLN A 206 -6.10 -3.82 -13.62
CA GLN A 206 -7.16 -4.72 -13.15
C GLN A 206 -8.05 -4.06 -12.09
N TYR A 207 -7.48 -3.32 -11.13
CA TYR A 207 -8.23 -2.67 -10.07
C TYR A 207 -8.92 -1.37 -10.50
N VAL A 208 -8.31 -0.62 -11.44
CA VAL A 208 -8.74 0.75 -11.80
C VAL A 208 -9.43 0.80 -13.17
N GLY A 209 -9.27 -0.23 -14.00
CA GLY A 209 -9.82 -0.32 -15.36
C GLY A 209 -9.08 0.51 -16.41
N LYS A 210 -7.98 1.17 -16.04
CA LYS A 210 -7.16 2.02 -16.92
C LYS A 210 -5.68 1.85 -16.57
N SER A 211 -4.80 2.05 -17.55
CA SER A 211 -3.37 2.01 -17.26
C SER A 211 -2.95 3.13 -16.30
N PRO A 212 -1.86 2.96 -15.53
CA PRO A 212 -1.35 4.02 -14.63
C PRO A 212 -1.14 5.36 -15.35
N SER A 213 -0.51 5.32 -16.54
CA SER A 213 -0.23 6.52 -17.34
C SER A 213 -1.51 7.25 -17.76
N GLU A 214 -2.52 6.53 -18.22
CA GLU A 214 -3.80 7.12 -18.62
C GLU A 214 -4.55 7.72 -17.43
N TYR A 215 -4.56 7.01 -16.30
CA TYR A 215 -5.20 7.49 -15.08
C TYR A 215 -4.55 8.79 -14.59
N ILE A 216 -3.21 8.81 -14.50
CA ILE A 216 -2.44 9.98 -14.06
C ILE A 216 -2.64 11.16 -15.01
N LYS A 217 -2.61 10.92 -16.33
CA LYS A 217 -2.86 11.98 -17.33
C LYS A 217 -4.22 12.63 -17.13
N LYS A 218 -5.28 11.82 -17.02
CA LYS A 218 -6.66 12.33 -16.81
C LYS A 218 -6.79 13.09 -15.49
N LEU A 219 -6.15 12.61 -14.43
CA LEU A 219 -6.17 13.28 -13.13
C LEU A 219 -5.48 14.65 -13.18
N LYS A 220 -4.37 14.78 -13.90
CA LYS A 220 -3.70 16.07 -14.13
C LYS A 220 -4.57 17.04 -14.95
N GLU A 221 -5.17 16.57 -16.04
CA GLU A 221 -6.07 17.37 -16.87
C GLU A 221 -7.26 17.91 -16.05
N ALA A 222 -7.86 17.07 -15.20
CA ALA A 222 -8.95 17.47 -14.32
C ALA A 222 -8.52 18.54 -13.29
N LYS A 223 -7.35 18.38 -12.67
CA LYS A 223 -6.81 19.35 -11.70
C LYS A 223 -6.48 20.69 -12.34
N ASN A 224 -5.80 20.68 -13.49
CA ASN A 224 -5.50 21.91 -14.22
C ASN A 224 -6.78 22.65 -14.63
N THR A 225 -7.79 21.92 -15.13
CA THR A 225 -9.09 22.52 -15.49
C THR A 225 -9.76 23.18 -14.28
N ALA A 226 -9.72 22.53 -13.11
CA ALA A 226 -10.28 23.08 -11.89
C ALA A 226 -9.54 24.32 -11.36
N GLU A 227 -8.24 24.45 -11.64
CA GLU A 227 -7.45 25.64 -11.30
C GLU A 227 -7.76 26.82 -12.24
N LEU A 228 -7.97 26.57 -13.54
CA LEU A 228 -8.35 27.61 -14.50
C LEU A 228 -9.75 28.21 -14.26
N MET A 229 -10.61 27.52 -13.50
CA MET A 229 -11.98 27.95 -13.19
C MET A 229 -12.13 28.67 -11.85
N LYS A 230 -11.04 28.81 -11.07
CA LYS A 230 -11.01 29.54 -9.79
C LYS A 230 -10.50 30.96 -10.00
#